data_AF-A0A6N2NIZ2-F1
#
_entry.id   AF-A0A6N2NIZ2-F1
#
_cell.length_a   1.000
_cell.length_b   1.000
_cell.length_c   1.000
_cell.angle_alpha   90.00
_cell.angle_beta   90.00
_cell.angle_gamma   90.00
#
_symmetry.space_group_name_H-M   'P 1'
#
loop_
_entity.id
_entity.type
_entity.pdbx_description
1 polymer ?
#
loop_
_entity_poly.entity_id
_entity_poly.type
_entity_poly.pdbx_seq_one_letter_code
_entity_poly.pdbx_strand_id
1 'polypeptide(L)'
;MSAISGVISRQVMPACGSLCFFCPAMRARSRQPVKRYKKLIADIFPRNQEEGPNDRKIGKLCEYAAKNPLRIPRITCSLEQRCYKELRIENFQSAKIVMCIYRKLLVTCKEQMPLFASSLLSIINTLLDQTRQVDIQVIGCETLFGFINNQKDGTYMFNLEGFIPKLCQFAQEEGEDEREKSLRAAGLQALSSMVWFMGQHSHISEEFDNVVSAVLESYGGPKKGSENLDTDKQGPQSRWVQEVLKNEGHVKPSPEVITGVPSWRTVVNERGEVNMTEEDSQNPCFWSRVCLHNMAKLGKEATTTRRVLESLFRYFDNGNLWSLENGLAFPVLKDMQFLMDNSGIQAILLPTQLVLLKHYFIPCLLIL
;
A
#
# COMPACT_ATOMS: atom_id res chain seq x y z
N MET A 1 -8.02 57.36 44.14
CA MET A 1 -8.45 56.49 43.02
C MET A 1 -9.61 57.20 42.35
N SER A 2 -9.36 58.23 41.55
CA SER A 2 -9.15 58.19 40.09
C SER A 2 -10.36 57.67 39.31
N ALA A 3 -11.21 58.61 38.91
CA ALA A 3 -12.04 58.50 37.73
C ALA A 3 -11.70 59.70 36.83
N ILE A 4 -11.39 59.43 35.56
CA ILE A 4 -12.10 59.93 34.37
C ILE A 4 -11.25 59.65 33.11
N SER A 5 -11.87 58.86 32.22
CA SER A 5 -11.94 58.93 30.76
C SER A 5 -10.69 59.14 29.90
N GLY A 6 -10.48 58.20 28.97
CA GLY A 6 -9.76 58.41 27.71
C GLY A 6 -10.45 57.66 26.58
N VAL A 7 -11.35 58.33 25.87
CA VAL A 7 -11.99 57.83 24.64
C VAL A 7 -10.94 57.79 23.53
N ILE A 8 -10.52 56.59 23.10
CA ILE A 8 -9.65 56.42 21.93
C ILE A 8 -10.52 56.40 20.68
N SER A 9 -10.53 57.53 19.96
CA SER A 9 -11.16 57.69 18.65
C SER A 9 -10.55 56.72 17.62
N ARG A 10 -11.40 55.93 16.95
CA ARG A 10 -11.04 54.92 15.93
C ARG A 10 -10.71 55.53 14.55
N GLN A 11 -10.26 56.78 14.47
CA GLN A 11 -10.16 57.51 13.20
C GLN A 11 -8.80 58.18 12.92
N VAL A 12 -7.70 57.61 13.42
CA VAL A 12 -6.34 58.05 13.03
C VAL A 12 -5.42 56.86 12.72
N MET A 13 -5.74 56.10 11.67
CA MET A 13 -4.78 55.21 10.99
C MET A 13 -5.17 55.19 9.51
N PRO A 14 -4.57 56.04 8.67
CA PRO A 14 -3.53 55.50 7.78
C PRO A 14 -2.50 56.58 7.34
N ALA A 15 -1.42 56.78 8.08
CA ALA A 15 -0.29 57.58 7.56
C ALA A 15 1.10 57.18 8.08
N CYS A 16 1.20 56.24 9.03
CA CYS A 16 2.48 55.83 9.59
C CYS A 16 3.16 54.66 8.86
N GLY A 17 2.58 54.19 7.74
CA GLY A 17 3.13 53.06 6.96
C GLY A 17 4.29 53.44 6.03
N SER A 18 4.44 54.72 5.68
CA SER A 18 5.38 55.20 4.65
C SER A 18 6.63 55.90 5.18
N LEU A 19 6.67 56.38 6.43
CA LEU A 19 7.72 57.32 6.89
C LEU A 19 8.75 56.80 7.90
N CYS A 20 8.72 55.55 8.35
CA CYS A 20 9.73 55.07 9.31
C CYS A 20 10.90 54.35 8.60
N PHE A 21 11.92 55.11 8.21
CA PHE A 21 13.20 54.57 7.68
C PHE A 21 14.15 54.11 8.80
N PHE A 22 14.01 54.66 10.01
CA PHE A 22 14.90 54.42 11.15
C PHE A 22 14.57 53.18 12.00
N CYS A 23 13.44 52.49 11.74
CA CYS A 23 13.11 51.23 12.41
C CYS A 23 12.58 50.19 11.40
N PRO A 24 13.47 49.52 10.64
CA PRO A 24 13.08 48.52 9.65
C PRO A 24 12.24 47.37 10.22
N ALA A 25 12.37 47.06 11.52
CA ALA A 25 11.63 45.99 12.22
C ALA A 25 10.13 46.30 12.48
N MET A 26 9.67 47.53 12.30
CA MET A 26 8.28 47.93 12.55
C MET A 26 7.45 48.11 11.28
N ARG A 27 8.02 47.92 10.08
CA ARG A 27 7.24 47.89 8.84
C ARG A 27 6.29 46.70 8.87
N ALA A 28 5.00 46.93 8.58
CA ALA A 28 4.03 45.87 8.31
C ALA A 28 4.53 44.88 7.22
N ARG A 29 5.38 45.36 6.30
CA ARG A 29 6.01 44.56 5.24
C ARG A 29 7.25 43.77 5.69
N SER A 30 7.96 44.17 6.76
CA SER A 30 9.14 43.44 7.28
C SER A 30 8.78 42.34 8.28
N ARG A 31 7.58 42.40 8.87
CA ARG A 31 7.04 41.38 9.78
C ARG A 31 6.40 40.15 9.12
N GLN A 32 6.56 39.95 7.80
CA GLN A 32 5.92 38.84 7.09
C GLN A 32 6.90 37.91 6.34
N PRO A 33 7.30 36.77 6.93
CA PRO A 33 7.85 35.63 6.20
C PRO A 33 6.77 34.89 5.37
N VAL A 34 5.86 35.62 4.72
CA VAL A 34 4.66 35.05 4.06
C VAL A 34 4.94 34.54 2.63
N LYS A 35 6.15 34.77 2.10
CA LYS A 35 6.52 34.36 0.72
C LYS A 35 7.68 33.37 0.61
N ARG A 36 8.34 32.99 1.72
CA ARG A 36 9.52 32.11 1.65
C ARG A 36 9.17 30.73 1.08
N TYR A 37 8.10 30.11 1.57
CA TYR A 37 7.65 28.81 1.04
C TYR A 37 7.26 28.89 -0.44
N LYS A 38 6.65 30.01 -0.89
CA LYS A 38 6.30 30.21 -2.31
C LYS A 38 7.54 30.19 -3.19
N LYS A 39 8.63 30.84 -2.75
CA LYS A 39 9.92 30.79 -3.46
C LYS A 39 10.49 29.38 -3.47
N LEU A 40 10.51 28.70 -2.32
CA LEU A 40 10.99 27.31 -2.23
C LEU A 40 10.22 26.37 -3.16
N ILE A 41 8.89 26.48 -3.21
CA ILE A 41 8.04 25.72 -4.13
C ILE A 41 8.42 26.07 -5.58
N ALA A 42 8.48 27.36 -5.94
CA ALA A 42 8.81 27.78 -7.30
C ALA A 42 10.18 27.29 -7.77
N ASP A 43 11.17 27.24 -6.87
CA ASP A 43 12.53 26.80 -7.19
C ASP A 43 12.61 25.28 -7.46
N ILE A 44 11.69 24.48 -6.91
CA ILE A 44 11.66 23.01 -7.08
C ILE A 44 11.24 22.62 -8.49
N PHE A 45 10.27 23.32 -9.08
CA PHE A 45 9.72 22.94 -10.37
C PHE A 45 10.56 23.52 -11.51
N PRO A 46 11.18 22.66 -12.34
CA PRO A 46 12.05 23.12 -13.42
C PRO A 46 11.25 23.79 -14.53
N ARG A 47 11.94 24.62 -15.32
CA ARG A 47 11.37 25.22 -16.54
C ARG A 47 11.38 24.23 -17.71
N ASN A 48 12.31 23.28 -17.69
CA ASN A 48 12.45 22.21 -18.67
C ASN A 48 11.85 20.92 -18.10
N GLN A 49 11.03 20.23 -18.88
CA GLN A 49 10.29 19.04 -18.42
C GLN A 49 11.15 17.77 -18.29
N GLU A 50 12.37 17.78 -18.83
CA GLU A 50 13.32 16.64 -18.74
C GLU A 50 14.12 16.63 -17.43
N GLU A 51 14.16 17.74 -16.69
CA GLU A 51 14.85 17.80 -15.41
C GLU A 51 14.01 17.10 -14.33
N GLY A 52 14.52 15.99 -13.80
CA GLY A 52 13.83 15.20 -12.76
C GLY A 52 13.67 15.93 -11.42
N PRO A 53 12.99 15.30 -10.43
CA PRO A 53 12.81 15.87 -9.10
C PRO A 53 14.17 16.15 -8.42
N ASN A 54 14.31 17.36 -7.86
CA ASN A 54 15.53 17.75 -7.16
C ASN A 54 15.42 17.54 -5.65
N ASP A 55 15.94 16.42 -5.16
CA ASP A 55 15.86 16.01 -3.75
C ASP A 55 16.39 17.07 -2.77
N ARG A 56 17.45 17.79 -3.13
CA ARG A 56 18.02 18.84 -2.29
C ARG A 56 17.04 20.01 -2.11
N LYS A 57 16.34 20.40 -3.18
CA LYS A 57 15.34 21.49 -3.11
C LYS A 57 14.08 21.02 -2.39
N ILE A 58 13.63 19.80 -2.63
CA ILE A 58 12.50 19.17 -1.93
C ILE A 58 12.77 19.07 -0.42
N GLY A 59 13.97 18.60 -0.05
CA GLY A 59 14.42 18.52 1.35
C GLY A 59 14.37 19.87 2.05
N LYS A 60 14.86 20.95 1.42
CA LYS A 60 14.79 22.31 1.98
C LYS A 60 13.36 22.78 2.25
N LEU A 61 12.40 22.45 1.39
CA LEU A 61 10.99 22.77 1.61
C LEU A 61 10.43 21.99 2.79
N CYS A 62 10.73 20.69 2.88
CA CYS A 62 10.24 19.82 3.95
C CYS A 62 10.85 20.18 5.31
N GLU A 63 12.14 20.50 5.37
CA GLU A 63 12.80 21.02 6.57
C GLU A 63 12.20 22.37 7.02
N TYR A 64 11.90 23.25 6.06
CA TYR A 64 11.21 24.50 6.36
C TYR A 64 9.81 24.24 6.92
N ALA A 65 9.07 23.30 6.34
CA ALA A 65 7.73 22.90 6.79
C ALA A 65 7.75 22.34 8.21
N ALA A 66 8.67 21.43 8.53
CA ALA A 66 8.85 20.85 9.86
C ALA A 66 9.14 21.92 10.93
N LYS A 67 9.94 22.93 10.59
CA LYS A 67 10.24 24.07 11.48
C LYS A 67 9.10 25.10 11.57
N ASN A 68 8.11 25.03 10.68
CA ASN A 68 7.00 25.99 10.62
C ASN A 68 5.64 25.29 10.41
N PRO A 69 5.15 24.48 11.38
CA PRO A 69 3.93 23.67 11.21
C PRO A 69 2.70 24.45 10.72
N LEU A 70 2.50 25.68 11.21
CA LEU A 70 1.39 26.56 10.81
C LEU A 70 1.40 26.95 9.31
N ARG A 71 2.50 26.68 8.59
CA ARG A 71 2.60 26.90 7.15
C ARG A 71 2.28 25.66 6.33
N ILE A 72 2.29 24.46 6.93
CA ILE A 72 2.02 23.20 6.25
C ILE A 72 0.70 23.25 5.46
N PRO A 73 -0.46 23.65 6.04
CA PRO A 73 -1.72 23.69 5.30
C PRO A 73 -1.68 24.61 4.07
N ARG A 74 -0.91 25.71 4.12
CA ARG A 74 -0.77 26.62 2.97
C ARG A 74 0.18 26.07 1.90
N ILE A 75 1.21 25.34 2.32
CA ILE A 75 2.13 24.65 1.41
C ILE A 75 1.38 23.56 0.66
N THR A 76 0.67 22.69 1.38
CA THR A 76 -0.04 21.54 0.81
C THR A 76 -1.21 21.96 -0.05
N CYS A 77 -1.99 22.96 0.36
CA CYS A 77 -3.02 23.56 -0.50
C CYS A 77 -2.44 24.08 -1.84
N SER A 78 -1.27 24.72 -1.81
CA SER A 78 -0.60 25.18 -3.05
C SER A 78 -0.10 24.03 -3.91
N LEU A 79 0.37 22.94 -3.30
CA LEU A 79 0.86 21.75 -4.01
C LEU A 79 -0.29 20.94 -4.61
N GLU A 80 -1.40 20.81 -3.88
CA GLU A 80 -2.61 20.14 -4.32
C GLU A 80 -3.26 20.85 -5.52
N GLN A 81 -3.46 22.16 -5.41
CA GLN A 81 -3.98 22.97 -6.53
C GLN A 81 -3.10 22.84 -7.77
N ARG A 82 -1.77 22.81 -7.58
CA ARG A 82 -0.84 22.57 -8.67
C ARG A 82 -1.01 21.15 -9.22
N CYS A 83 -1.02 20.12 -8.39
CA CYS A 83 -1.19 18.72 -8.82
C CYS A 83 -2.42 18.56 -9.72
N TYR A 84 -3.60 19.01 -9.27
CA TYR A 84 -4.83 18.92 -10.07
C TYR A 84 -4.77 19.73 -11.37
N LYS A 85 -4.05 20.87 -11.37
CA LYS A 85 -3.84 21.62 -12.61
C LYS A 85 -2.96 20.84 -13.58
N GLU A 86 -1.82 20.34 -13.10
CA GLU A 86 -0.83 19.65 -13.93
C GLU A 86 -1.37 18.32 -14.47
N LEU A 87 -2.15 17.56 -13.68
CA LEU A 87 -2.84 16.35 -14.15
C LEU A 87 -3.83 16.66 -15.28
N ARG A 88 -4.61 17.74 -15.16
CA ARG A 88 -5.59 18.13 -16.20
C ARG A 88 -4.97 18.53 -17.53
N ILE A 89 -3.75 19.07 -17.50
CA ILE A 89 -3.00 19.42 -18.72
C ILE A 89 -2.01 18.33 -19.13
N GLU A 90 -2.12 17.13 -18.54
CA GLU A 90 -1.27 15.97 -18.82
C GLU A 90 0.24 16.22 -18.59
N ASN A 91 0.60 17.19 -17.73
CA ASN A 91 1.98 17.41 -17.30
C ASN A 91 2.32 16.48 -16.13
N PHE A 92 2.47 15.20 -16.47
CA PHE A 92 2.72 14.14 -15.49
C PHE A 92 4.03 14.32 -14.72
N GLN A 93 5.08 14.87 -15.34
CA GLN A 93 6.35 15.13 -14.65
C GLN A 93 6.19 16.08 -13.46
N SER A 94 5.39 17.14 -13.62
CA SER A 94 5.12 18.05 -12.49
C SER A 94 4.26 17.40 -11.41
N ALA A 95 3.33 16.51 -11.77
CA ALA A 95 2.60 15.71 -10.79
C ALA A 95 3.54 14.76 -10.02
N LYS A 96 4.47 14.06 -10.71
CA LYS A 96 5.50 13.22 -10.09
C LYS A 96 6.33 14.00 -9.06
N ILE A 97 6.75 15.22 -9.39
CA ILE A 97 7.47 16.11 -8.44
C ILE A 97 6.62 16.44 -7.21
N VAL A 98 5.33 16.75 -7.37
CA VAL A 98 4.43 16.99 -6.22
C VAL A 98 4.39 15.77 -5.31
N MET A 99 4.33 14.56 -5.88
CA MET A 99 4.30 13.32 -5.11
C MET A 99 5.61 13.06 -4.37
N CYS A 100 6.76 13.36 -4.97
CA CYS A 100 8.05 13.34 -4.26
C CYS A 100 8.06 14.27 -3.04
N ILE A 101 7.46 15.47 -3.16
CA ILE A 101 7.34 16.39 -2.02
C ILE A 101 6.46 15.80 -0.92
N TYR A 102 5.29 15.25 -1.25
CA TYR A 102 4.41 14.63 -0.26
C TYR A 102 5.03 13.42 0.43
N ARG A 103 5.70 12.53 -0.31
CA ARG A 103 6.44 11.39 0.27
C ARG A 103 7.52 11.87 1.24
N LYS A 104 8.25 12.93 0.90
CA LYS A 104 9.25 13.52 1.81
C LYS A 104 8.61 14.20 3.03
N LEU A 105 7.43 14.82 2.88
CA LEU A 105 6.67 15.37 3.99
C LEU A 105 6.19 14.28 4.97
N LEU A 106 5.73 13.12 4.46
CA LEU A 106 5.34 11.98 5.30
C LEU A 106 6.46 11.56 6.25
N VAL A 107 7.70 11.54 5.75
CA VAL A 107 8.87 11.15 6.55
C VAL A 107 9.34 12.29 7.47
N THR A 108 9.38 13.52 6.98
CA THR A 108 10.02 14.65 7.69
C THR A 108 9.07 15.30 8.70
N CYS A 109 7.76 15.28 8.44
CA CYS A 109 6.72 15.96 9.22
C CYS A 109 5.74 14.95 9.84
N LYS A 110 6.22 13.77 10.29
CA LYS A 110 5.38 12.67 10.83
C LYS A 110 4.39 13.15 11.90
N GLU A 111 4.86 13.95 12.86
CA GLU A 111 4.02 14.50 13.95
C GLU A 111 2.95 15.50 13.45
N GLN A 112 3.17 16.11 12.29
CA GLN A 112 2.26 17.09 11.70
C GLN A 112 1.42 16.52 10.57
N MET A 113 1.41 15.20 10.38
CA MET A 113 0.62 14.53 9.34
C MET A 113 -0.85 14.97 9.26
N PRO A 114 -1.57 15.19 10.37
CA PRO A 114 -2.94 15.68 10.33
C PRO A 114 -3.13 17.01 9.59
N LEU A 115 -2.08 17.84 9.47
CA LEU A 115 -2.15 19.13 8.76
C LEU A 115 -2.15 18.98 7.24
N PHE A 116 -1.88 17.79 6.70
CA PHE A 116 -1.83 17.56 5.26
C PHE A 116 -2.41 16.23 4.77
N ALA A 117 -2.85 15.36 5.68
CA ALA A 117 -3.38 14.04 5.33
C ALA A 117 -4.56 14.09 4.36
N SER A 118 -5.56 14.96 4.60
CA SER A 118 -6.74 15.03 3.70
C SER A 118 -6.37 15.45 2.28
N SER A 119 -5.45 16.41 2.15
CA SER A 119 -4.93 16.89 0.87
C SER A 119 -4.19 15.77 0.14
N LEU A 120 -3.36 15.01 0.85
CA LEU A 120 -2.62 13.88 0.28
C LEU A 120 -3.56 12.74 -0.13
N LEU A 121 -4.52 12.34 0.70
CA LEU A 121 -5.48 11.30 0.38
C LEU A 121 -6.36 11.67 -0.83
N SER A 122 -6.76 12.94 -0.95
CA SER A 122 -7.53 13.43 -2.11
C SER A 122 -6.72 13.36 -3.41
N ILE A 123 -5.44 13.73 -3.35
CA ILE A 123 -4.52 13.59 -4.47
C ILE A 123 -4.34 12.11 -4.83
N ILE A 124 -4.06 11.24 -3.86
CA ILE A 124 -3.91 9.79 -4.09
C ILE A 124 -5.13 9.25 -4.82
N ASN A 125 -6.35 9.54 -4.35
CA ASN A 125 -7.56 9.09 -5.03
C ASN A 125 -7.60 9.53 -6.50
N THR A 126 -7.27 10.80 -6.75
CA THR A 126 -7.22 11.34 -8.11
C THR A 126 -6.16 10.68 -8.99
N LEU A 127 -5.02 10.27 -8.44
CA LEU A 127 -3.97 9.55 -9.17
C LEU A 127 -4.41 8.13 -9.53
N LEU A 128 -5.04 7.41 -8.59
CA LEU A 128 -5.53 6.05 -8.83
C LEU A 128 -6.65 6.05 -9.90
N ASP A 129 -7.41 7.14 -10.01
CA ASP A 129 -8.43 7.32 -11.05
C ASP A 129 -7.86 7.68 -12.45
N GLN A 130 -6.54 7.87 -12.61
CA GLN A 130 -5.91 8.16 -13.91
C GLN A 130 -5.73 6.90 -14.78
N THR A 131 -6.80 6.44 -15.41
CA THR A 131 -6.81 5.20 -16.22
C THR A 131 -5.89 5.20 -17.45
N ARG A 132 -5.44 6.37 -17.92
CA ARG A 132 -4.62 6.50 -19.15
C ARG A 132 -3.12 6.39 -18.91
N GLN A 133 -2.67 6.40 -17.65
CA GLN A 133 -1.24 6.46 -17.29
C GLN A 133 -0.93 5.57 -16.10
N VAL A 134 -0.49 4.35 -16.38
CA VAL A 134 -0.13 3.34 -15.37
C VAL A 134 0.92 3.87 -14.38
N ASP A 135 1.94 4.59 -14.88
CA ASP A 135 2.95 5.26 -14.04
C ASP A 135 2.35 6.11 -12.92
N ILE A 136 1.26 6.82 -13.21
CA ILE A 136 0.61 7.71 -12.24
C ILE A 136 -0.16 6.90 -11.20
N GLN A 137 -0.80 5.82 -11.62
CA GLN A 137 -1.51 4.89 -10.72
C GLN A 137 -0.51 4.19 -9.79
N VAL A 138 0.62 3.71 -10.31
CA VAL A 138 1.72 3.12 -9.53
C VAL A 138 2.22 4.10 -8.47
N ILE A 139 2.48 5.37 -8.83
CA ILE A 139 2.89 6.40 -7.86
C ILE A 139 1.81 6.64 -6.80
N GLY A 140 0.54 6.57 -7.18
CA GLY A 140 -0.59 6.60 -6.24
C GLY A 140 -0.50 5.47 -5.21
N CYS A 141 -0.33 4.22 -5.66
CA CYS A 141 -0.18 3.04 -4.82
C CYS A 141 1.03 3.13 -3.89
N GLU A 142 2.21 3.51 -4.42
CA GLU A 142 3.43 3.67 -3.62
C GLU A 142 3.30 4.78 -2.57
N THR A 143 2.61 5.87 -2.91
CA THR A 143 2.38 6.95 -1.95
C THR A 143 1.40 6.53 -0.88
N LEU A 144 0.35 5.78 -1.24
CA LEU A 144 -0.62 5.21 -0.29
C LEU A 144 0.07 4.23 0.66
N PHE A 145 0.93 3.35 0.14
CA PHE A 145 1.78 2.47 0.94
C PHE A 145 2.60 3.26 1.97
N GLY A 146 3.29 4.31 1.53
CA GLY A 146 4.05 5.20 2.42
C GLY A 146 3.17 5.91 3.45
N PHE A 147 1.95 6.30 3.07
CA PHE A 147 0.99 6.91 3.99
C PHE A 147 0.56 5.92 5.08
N ILE A 148 0.14 4.70 4.70
CA ILE A 148 -0.34 3.66 5.63
C ILE A 148 0.77 3.29 6.63
N ASN A 149 1.99 3.07 6.14
CA ASN A 149 3.11 2.63 6.99
C ASN A 149 3.65 3.72 7.94
N ASN A 150 3.21 4.97 7.78
CA ASN A 150 3.56 6.07 8.69
C ASN A 150 2.42 6.44 9.65
N GLN A 151 1.32 5.67 9.68
CA GLN A 151 0.25 5.88 10.66
C GLN A 151 0.68 5.44 12.05
N LYS A 152 0.27 6.23 13.06
CA LYS A 152 0.52 5.95 14.48
C LYS A 152 -0.64 5.25 15.18
N ASP A 153 -1.84 5.47 14.67
CA ASP A 153 -3.09 5.00 15.22
C ASP A 153 -4.11 4.78 14.09
N GLY A 154 -5.31 4.31 14.45
CA GLY A 154 -6.39 4.00 13.51
C GLY A 154 -7.14 5.21 12.95
N THR A 155 -6.68 6.45 13.15
CA THR A 155 -7.43 7.68 12.79
C THR A 155 -7.92 7.69 11.34
N TYR A 156 -7.11 7.18 10.41
CA TYR A 156 -7.45 7.17 8.97
C TYR A 156 -8.01 5.84 8.48
N MET A 157 -8.31 4.87 9.34
CA MET A 157 -8.79 3.55 8.91
C MET A 157 -9.97 3.67 7.96
N PHE A 158 -11.02 4.43 8.33
CA PHE A 158 -12.19 4.66 7.48
C PHE A 158 -11.85 5.30 6.13
N ASN A 159 -10.92 6.26 6.09
CA ASN A 159 -10.49 6.85 4.83
C ASN A 159 -9.71 5.85 3.96
N LEU A 160 -8.92 4.98 4.59
CA LEU A 160 -8.10 3.99 3.92
C LEU A 160 -8.93 2.85 3.33
N GLU A 161 -10.04 2.48 3.97
CA GLU A 161 -10.98 1.48 3.44
C GLU A 161 -11.55 1.87 2.08
N GLY A 162 -11.80 3.15 1.84
CA GLY A 162 -12.29 3.65 0.56
C GLY A 162 -11.38 3.34 -0.63
N PHE A 163 -10.10 3.01 -0.39
CA PHE A 163 -9.15 2.63 -1.44
C PHE A 163 -9.14 1.13 -1.75
N ILE A 164 -9.67 0.28 -0.86
CA ILE A 164 -9.59 -1.19 -1.00
C ILE A 164 -10.15 -1.67 -2.35
N PRO A 165 -11.36 -1.25 -2.80
CA PRO A 165 -11.89 -1.74 -4.07
C PRO A 165 -10.98 -1.42 -5.26
N LYS A 166 -10.38 -0.21 -5.25
CA LYS A 166 -9.49 0.23 -6.33
C LYS A 166 -8.16 -0.53 -6.34
N LEU A 167 -7.62 -0.82 -5.16
CA LEU A 167 -6.40 -1.62 -5.03
C LEU A 167 -6.64 -3.09 -5.43
N CYS A 168 -7.81 -3.65 -5.10
CA CYS A 168 -8.19 -5.00 -5.55
C CYS A 168 -8.27 -5.03 -7.08
N GLN A 169 -8.92 -4.03 -7.70
CA GLN A 169 -8.97 -3.91 -9.16
C GLN A 169 -7.57 -3.94 -9.78
N PHE A 170 -6.62 -3.17 -9.25
CA PHE A 170 -5.24 -3.14 -9.77
C PHE A 170 -4.50 -4.47 -9.57
N ALA A 171 -4.70 -5.12 -8.42
CA ALA A 171 -4.13 -6.43 -8.13
C ALA A 171 -4.69 -7.55 -9.02
N GLN A 172 -5.80 -7.31 -9.71
CA GLN A 172 -6.47 -8.23 -10.62
C GLN A 172 -6.40 -7.78 -12.08
N GLU A 173 -5.62 -6.73 -12.40
CA GLU A 173 -5.52 -6.22 -13.76
C GLU A 173 -5.02 -7.34 -14.69
N GLU A 174 -5.79 -7.66 -15.73
CA GLU A 174 -5.47 -8.72 -16.70
C GLU A 174 -4.50 -8.18 -17.74
N GLY A 175 -3.35 -8.84 -17.88
CA GLY A 175 -2.29 -8.41 -18.80
C GLY A 175 -0.95 -9.01 -18.43
N GLU A 176 -0.15 -9.31 -19.44
CA GLU A 176 1.20 -9.86 -19.28
C GLU A 176 2.29 -8.84 -19.62
N ASP A 177 1.95 -7.64 -20.09
CA ASP A 177 2.98 -6.62 -20.33
C ASP A 177 3.53 -6.10 -18.99
N GLU A 178 4.76 -5.59 -19.06
CA GLU A 178 5.49 -5.10 -17.89
C GLU A 178 4.75 -3.98 -17.16
N ARG A 179 3.93 -3.21 -17.87
CA ARG A 179 3.13 -2.14 -17.26
C ARG A 179 2.02 -2.70 -16.38
N GLU A 180 1.24 -3.64 -16.88
CA GLU A 180 0.15 -4.28 -16.13
C GLU A 180 0.73 -5.06 -14.94
N LYS A 181 1.86 -5.74 -15.13
CA LYS A 181 2.61 -6.38 -14.04
C LYS A 181 3.04 -5.39 -12.96
N SER A 182 3.61 -4.24 -13.35
CA SER A 182 4.03 -3.20 -12.41
C SER A 182 2.84 -2.63 -11.62
N LEU A 183 1.68 -2.45 -12.27
CA LEU A 183 0.46 -1.98 -11.61
C LEU A 183 -0.05 -3.03 -10.62
N ARG A 184 -0.05 -4.31 -11.02
CA ARG A 184 -0.45 -5.43 -10.17
C ARG A 184 0.43 -5.54 -8.93
N ALA A 185 1.75 -5.45 -9.10
CA ALA A 185 2.71 -5.43 -7.99
C ALA A 185 2.47 -4.24 -7.07
N ALA A 186 2.29 -3.04 -7.60
CA ALA A 186 2.03 -1.83 -6.80
C ALA A 186 0.68 -1.91 -6.03
N GLY A 187 -0.36 -2.45 -6.66
CA GLY A 187 -1.66 -2.70 -6.02
C GLY A 187 -1.55 -3.69 -4.87
N LEU A 188 -0.91 -4.83 -5.09
CA LEU A 188 -0.67 -5.85 -4.06
C LEU A 188 0.24 -5.34 -2.95
N GLN A 189 1.25 -4.53 -3.27
CA GLN A 189 2.10 -3.86 -2.29
C GLN A 189 1.25 -2.97 -1.36
N ALA A 190 0.40 -2.12 -1.91
CA ALA A 190 -0.48 -1.27 -1.12
C ALA A 190 -1.50 -2.09 -0.30
N LEU A 191 -2.08 -3.15 -0.86
CA LEU A 191 -2.93 -4.10 -0.13
C LEU A 191 -2.18 -4.75 1.03
N SER A 192 -0.91 -5.11 0.85
CA SER A 192 -0.12 -5.75 1.91
C SER A 192 0.06 -4.84 3.11
N SER A 193 0.27 -3.54 2.88
CA SER A 193 0.26 -2.50 3.91
C SER A 193 -1.11 -2.35 4.55
N MET A 194 -2.18 -2.37 3.76
CA MET A 194 -3.53 -2.22 4.27
C MET A 194 -3.92 -3.41 5.19
N VAL A 195 -3.64 -4.64 4.79
CA VAL A 195 -3.87 -5.85 5.61
C VAL A 195 -3.00 -5.83 6.87
N TRP A 196 -1.74 -5.38 6.78
CA TRP A 196 -0.89 -5.20 7.95
C TRP A 196 -1.50 -4.18 8.93
N PHE A 197 -1.98 -3.05 8.42
CA PHE A 197 -2.57 -1.98 9.22
C PHE A 197 -3.88 -2.40 9.88
N MET A 198 -4.75 -3.11 9.16
CA MET A 198 -5.90 -3.84 9.69
C MET A 198 -5.51 -4.72 10.88
N GLY A 199 -4.41 -5.48 10.76
CA GLY A 199 -3.89 -6.36 11.82
C GLY A 199 -3.28 -5.65 13.02
N GLN A 200 -2.82 -4.40 12.87
CA GLN A 200 -2.38 -3.57 14.00
C GLN A 200 -3.55 -3.06 14.83
N HIS A 201 -4.71 -2.85 14.20
CA HIS A 201 -5.90 -2.28 14.83
C HIS A 201 -7.04 -3.29 15.05
N SER A 202 -6.78 -4.59 14.85
CA SER A 202 -7.76 -5.68 14.96
C SER A 202 -9.06 -5.38 14.21
N HIS A 203 -8.95 -4.77 13.04
CA HIS A 203 -10.05 -4.32 12.22
C HIS A 203 -10.05 -5.09 10.90
N ILE A 204 -11.17 -5.70 10.52
CA ILE A 204 -11.30 -6.41 9.24
C ILE A 204 -12.38 -5.70 8.43
N SER A 205 -12.01 -5.23 7.24
CA SER A 205 -12.94 -4.53 6.35
C SER A 205 -14.06 -5.44 5.83
N GLU A 206 -15.20 -4.84 5.49
CA GLU A 206 -16.28 -5.54 4.77
C GLU A 206 -15.80 -6.06 3.40
N GLU A 207 -14.89 -5.32 2.75
CA GLU A 207 -14.27 -5.64 1.46
C GLU A 207 -13.17 -6.72 1.57
N PHE A 208 -12.96 -7.32 2.74
CA PHE A 208 -11.85 -8.27 2.96
C PHE A 208 -11.94 -9.51 2.07
N ASP A 209 -13.14 -9.95 1.68
CA ASP A 209 -13.30 -11.09 0.76
C ASP A 209 -12.73 -10.74 -0.64
N ASN A 210 -12.88 -9.49 -1.09
CA ASN A 210 -12.29 -9.00 -2.33
C ASN A 210 -10.76 -8.91 -2.25
N VAL A 211 -10.23 -8.51 -1.08
CA VAL A 211 -8.78 -8.53 -0.83
C VAL A 211 -8.23 -9.95 -0.92
N VAL A 212 -8.93 -10.94 -0.35
CA VAL A 212 -8.54 -12.35 -0.45
C VAL A 212 -8.53 -12.83 -1.90
N SER A 213 -9.56 -12.53 -2.68
CA SER A 213 -9.62 -12.88 -4.12
C SER A 213 -8.42 -12.30 -4.86
N ALA A 214 -8.21 -10.99 -4.74
CA ALA A 214 -7.15 -10.27 -5.45
C ALA A 214 -5.75 -10.78 -5.10
N VAL A 215 -5.52 -11.14 -3.83
CA VAL A 215 -4.24 -11.69 -3.38
C VAL A 215 -4.03 -13.11 -3.92
N LEU A 216 -5.05 -13.96 -3.87
CA LEU A 216 -4.91 -15.37 -4.24
C LEU A 216 -4.82 -15.62 -5.74
N GLU A 217 -5.43 -14.77 -6.56
CA GLU A 217 -5.23 -14.77 -8.02
C GLU A 217 -3.76 -14.53 -8.39
N SER A 218 -3.05 -13.72 -7.60
CA SER A 218 -1.63 -13.40 -7.78
C SER A 218 -0.68 -14.26 -6.95
N TYR A 219 -1.16 -15.27 -6.21
CA TYR A 219 -0.35 -16.06 -5.27
C TYR A 219 0.65 -17.00 -5.97
N GLY A 220 0.40 -17.35 -7.24
CA GLY A 220 1.26 -18.22 -8.02
C GLY A 220 1.26 -19.65 -7.48
N GLY A 221 0.29 -20.45 -7.90
CA GLY A 221 0.27 -21.90 -7.64
C GLY A 221 1.45 -22.63 -8.31
N PRO A 222 1.72 -23.89 -7.96
CA PRO A 222 2.76 -24.67 -8.60
C PRO A 222 2.49 -24.74 -10.12
N LYS A 223 3.28 -23.99 -10.90
CA LYS A 223 3.25 -24.09 -12.35
C LYS A 223 3.65 -25.52 -12.73
N LYS A 224 2.70 -26.35 -13.15
CA LYS A 224 3.05 -27.43 -14.08
C LYS A 224 3.61 -26.71 -15.31
N GLY A 225 4.82 -27.09 -15.71
CA GLY A 225 5.47 -26.53 -16.89
C GLY A 225 4.48 -26.49 -18.04
N SER A 226 4.43 -25.36 -18.75
CA SER A 226 3.73 -25.27 -20.01
C SER A 226 4.15 -26.47 -20.86
N GLU A 227 3.25 -27.45 -20.99
CA GLU A 227 3.39 -28.51 -21.97
C GLU A 227 3.34 -27.81 -23.32
N ASN A 228 4.50 -27.56 -23.90
CA ASN A 228 4.61 -27.42 -25.33
C ASN A 228 4.05 -28.73 -25.91
N LEU A 229 2.86 -28.65 -26.48
CA LEU A 229 2.32 -29.67 -27.37
C LEU A 229 3.23 -29.74 -28.59
N ASP A 230 4.28 -30.55 -28.51
CA ASP A 230 4.90 -31.15 -29.67
C ASP A 230 4.57 -32.63 -29.69
N THR A 231 3.82 -32.97 -30.73
CA THR A 231 3.31 -34.29 -31.04
C THR A 231 4.46 -35.14 -31.53
N ASP A 232 4.85 -36.22 -30.84
CA ASP A 232 5.17 -37.48 -31.54
C ASP A 232 5.18 -38.73 -30.66
N LYS A 233 4.24 -39.62 -31.00
CA LYS A 233 4.24 -41.09 -30.96
C LYS A 233 5.20 -41.81 -29.99
N GLN A 234 4.61 -42.48 -28.98
CA GLN A 234 4.90 -43.90 -28.69
C GLN A 234 3.83 -44.53 -27.77
N GLY A 235 3.58 -45.84 -28.00
CA GLY A 235 2.34 -46.56 -27.66
C GLY A 235 1.97 -46.77 -26.17
N PRO A 236 0.76 -47.29 -25.90
CA PRO A 236 0.20 -47.39 -24.56
C PRO A 236 0.61 -48.71 -23.90
N GLN A 237 1.84 -48.82 -23.38
CA GLN A 237 2.16 -49.95 -22.49
C GLN A 237 3.29 -49.76 -21.47
N SER A 238 3.86 -48.57 -21.32
CA SER A 238 4.92 -48.32 -20.32
C SER A 238 4.49 -47.47 -19.11
N ARG A 239 3.25 -46.96 -19.08
CA ARG A 239 2.79 -46.00 -18.05
C ARG A 239 2.50 -46.61 -16.68
N TRP A 240 2.15 -47.90 -16.61
CA TRP A 240 1.75 -48.56 -15.36
C TRP A 240 2.90 -49.24 -14.59
N VAL A 241 4.05 -49.49 -15.24
CA VAL A 241 5.17 -50.23 -14.63
C VAL A 241 6.19 -49.30 -13.94
N GLN A 242 6.15 -48.00 -14.19
CA GLN A 242 6.94 -47.01 -13.44
C GLN A 242 6.26 -46.49 -12.17
N GLU A 243 4.94 -46.67 -12.02
CA GLU A 243 4.19 -46.23 -10.83
C GLU A 243 4.23 -47.25 -9.68
N VAL A 244 4.49 -48.53 -9.94
CA VAL A 244 4.48 -49.57 -8.88
C VAL A 244 5.85 -49.78 -8.21
N LEU A 245 6.95 -49.31 -8.83
CA LEU A 245 8.32 -49.43 -8.28
C LEU A 245 8.84 -48.18 -7.55
N LYS A 246 8.04 -47.11 -7.44
CA LYS A 246 8.39 -45.89 -6.68
C LYS A 246 7.80 -45.84 -5.26
N ASN A 247 7.22 -46.94 -4.77
CA ASN A 247 6.62 -47.01 -3.43
C ASN A 247 7.58 -47.41 -2.30
N GLU A 248 8.87 -47.61 -2.57
CA GLU A 248 9.87 -47.85 -1.52
C GLU A 248 11.14 -47.03 -1.76
N GLY A 249 11.11 -45.78 -1.33
CA GLY A 249 12.27 -44.90 -1.38
C GLY A 249 11.83 -43.47 -1.21
N HIS A 250 12.20 -42.89 -0.07
CA HIS A 250 12.03 -41.48 0.28
C HIS A 250 12.18 -40.53 -0.93
N VAL A 251 11.06 -40.22 -1.58
CA VAL A 251 10.96 -39.02 -2.41
C VAL A 251 10.90 -37.88 -1.41
N LYS A 252 12.07 -37.32 -1.11
CA LYS A 252 12.15 -36.02 -0.43
C LYS A 252 11.25 -35.07 -1.24
N PRO A 253 10.23 -34.45 -0.63
CA PRO A 253 9.51 -33.38 -1.32
C PRO A 253 10.53 -32.32 -1.69
N SER A 254 10.54 -31.92 -2.96
CA SER A 254 11.45 -30.88 -3.45
C SER A 254 11.32 -29.62 -2.56
N PRO A 255 12.42 -29.08 -2.02
CA PRO A 255 12.40 -28.07 -0.96
C PRO A 255 12.22 -26.62 -1.48
N GLU A 256 11.37 -26.38 -2.48
CA GLU A 256 11.39 -25.11 -3.23
C GLU A 256 10.05 -24.37 -3.32
N VAL A 257 9.26 -24.26 -2.23
CA VAL A 257 8.31 -23.12 -2.06
C VAL A 257 8.06 -22.82 -0.57
N ILE A 258 9.09 -22.92 0.28
CA ILE A 258 9.04 -22.32 1.63
C ILE A 258 10.22 -21.34 1.72
N THR A 259 10.39 -20.50 0.70
CA THR A 259 11.27 -19.34 0.83
C THR A 259 10.55 -18.37 1.74
N GLY A 260 10.99 -18.33 3.00
CA GLY A 260 10.35 -17.59 4.08
C GLY A 260 10.07 -16.16 3.68
N VAL A 261 8.79 -15.82 3.59
CA VAL A 261 8.34 -14.43 3.42
C VAL A 261 8.97 -13.60 4.54
N PRO A 262 9.74 -12.55 4.22
CA PRO A 262 10.42 -11.76 5.24
C PRO A 262 9.42 -11.12 6.20
N SER A 263 9.87 -10.88 7.43
CA SER A 263 9.05 -10.18 8.41
C SER A 263 8.68 -8.78 7.91
N TRP A 264 7.52 -8.25 8.31
CA TRP A 264 7.10 -6.90 7.89
C TRP A 264 8.14 -5.80 8.21
N ARG A 265 8.87 -5.94 9.33
CA ARG A 265 9.96 -5.02 9.71
C ARG A 265 11.18 -5.10 8.79
N THR A 266 11.32 -6.20 8.06
CA THR A 266 12.35 -6.38 7.03
C THR A 266 11.89 -5.78 5.70
N VAL A 267 10.59 -5.96 5.37
CA VAL A 267 9.96 -5.43 4.14
C VAL A 267 9.83 -3.90 4.16
N VAL A 268 9.62 -3.31 5.34
CA VAL A 268 9.39 -1.86 5.50
C VAL A 268 10.39 -1.26 6.48
N ASN A 269 11.08 -0.20 6.06
CA ASN A 269 12.04 0.50 6.91
C ASN A 269 11.37 1.48 7.91
N GLU A 270 12.16 2.10 8.79
CA GLU A 270 11.66 3.08 9.79
C GLU A 270 11.01 4.34 9.19
N ARG A 271 11.23 4.61 7.90
CA ARG A 271 10.60 5.70 7.15
C ARG A 271 9.27 5.31 6.54
N GLY A 272 8.85 4.05 6.67
CA GLY A 272 7.63 3.52 6.05
C GLY A 272 7.80 3.25 4.55
N GLU A 273 9.04 3.17 4.06
CA GLU A 273 9.37 2.91 2.66
C GLU A 273 9.72 1.41 2.48
N VAL A 274 9.53 0.90 1.26
CA VAL A 274 9.92 -0.48 0.89
C VAL A 274 11.42 -0.68 1.06
N ASN A 275 11.80 -1.82 1.61
CA ASN A 275 13.17 -2.24 1.86
C ASN A 275 13.43 -3.64 1.25
N MET A 276 13.12 -3.78 -0.04
CA MET A 276 13.28 -5.01 -0.82
C MET A 276 14.11 -4.72 -2.09
N THR A 277 14.55 -5.76 -2.78
CA THR A 277 15.21 -5.61 -4.09
C THR A 277 14.22 -5.03 -5.11
N GLU A 278 14.73 -4.40 -6.17
CA GLU A 278 13.87 -3.87 -7.24
C GLU A 278 13.06 -5.00 -7.90
N GLU A 279 13.69 -6.17 -8.11
CA GLU A 279 13.05 -7.38 -8.64
C GLU A 279 11.89 -7.86 -7.76
N ASP A 280 12.09 -7.99 -6.45
CA ASP A 280 11.02 -8.37 -5.52
C ASP A 280 9.92 -7.32 -5.47
N SER A 281 10.28 -6.03 -5.50
CA SER A 281 9.30 -4.94 -5.42
C SER A 281 8.38 -4.88 -6.64
N GLN A 282 8.85 -5.34 -7.80
CA GLN A 282 8.09 -5.42 -9.05
C GLN A 282 7.39 -6.76 -9.25
N ASN A 283 7.54 -7.73 -8.33
CA ASN A 283 6.98 -9.07 -8.46
C ASN A 283 5.61 -9.18 -7.77
N PRO A 284 4.49 -9.37 -8.51
CA PRO A 284 3.16 -9.56 -7.91
C PRO A 284 3.07 -10.77 -6.98
N CYS A 285 3.75 -11.87 -7.33
CA CYS A 285 3.75 -13.12 -6.54
C CYS A 285 4.48 -12.94 -5.20
N PHE A 286 5.49 -12.07 -5.16
CA PHE A 286 6.13 -11.72 -3.91
C PHE A 286 5.14 -10.99 -2.99
N TRP A 287 4.48 -9.94 -3.48
CA TRP A 287 3.55 -9.14 -2.68
C TRP A 287 2.28 -9.90 -2.26
N SER A 288 1.78 -10.82 -3.07
CA SER A 288 0.65 -11.68 -2.68
C SER A 288 1.01 -12.60 -1.51
N ARG A 289 2.23 -13.17 -1.47
CA ARG A 289 2.73 -13.94 -0.33
C ARG A 289 2.94 -13.08 0.92
N VAL A 290 3.46 -11.86 0.76
CA VAL A 290 3.54 -10.88 1.86
C VAL A 290 2.14 -10.54 2.41
N CYS A 291 1.16 -10.34 1.53
CA CYS A 291 -0.24 -10.16 1.89
C CYS A 291 -0.78 -11.34 2.70
N LEU A 292 -0.62 -12.57 2.21
CA LEU A 292 -1.08 -13.78 2.91
C LEU A 292 -0.44 -13.88 4.31
N HIS A 293 0.85 -13.57 4.41
CA HIS A 293 1.53 -13.53 5.70
C HIS A 293 0.96 -12.46 6.64
N ASN A 294 0.61 -11.29 6.12
CA ASN A 294 -0.07 -10.27 6.91
C ASN A 294 -1.51 -10.69 7.30
N MET A 295 -2.22 -11.45 6.47
CA MET A 295 -3.53 -12.04 6.81
C MET A 295 -3.42 -13.06 7.95
N ALA A 296 -2.41 -13.92 7.93
CA ALA A 296 -2.13 -14.83 9.05
C ALA A 296 -1.90 -14.07 10.36
N LYS A 297 -1.16 -12.96 10.29
CA LYS A 297 -0.90 -12.08 11.45
C LYS A 297 -2.09 -11.21 11.87
N LEU A 298 -3.08 -11.01 11.00
CA LEU A 298 -4.34 -10.34 11.33
C LEU A 298 -5.23 -11.25 12.19
N GLY A 299 -5.19 -12.57 11.96
CA GLY A 299 -5.88 -13.59 12.76
C GLY A 299 -5.23 -13.87 14.12
N LYS A 300 -5.11 -12.85 14.99
CA LYS A 300 -4.53 -13.00 16.34
C LYS A 300 -5.49 -13.58 17.38
N GLU A 301 -6.79 -13.41 17.15
CA GLU A 301 -7.87 -13.73 18.08
C GLU A 301 -8.84 -14.70 17.42
N ALA A 302 -9.69 -15.38 18.20
CA ALA A 302 -10.60 -16.40 17.68
C ALA A 302 -11.54 -15.87 16.59
N THR A 303 -12.09 -14.66 16.78
CA THR A 303 -13.04 -14.03 15.84
C THR A 303 -12.35 -13.56 14.57
N THR A 304 -11.18 -12.93 14.68
CA THR A 304 -10.39 -12.47 13.51
C THR A 304 -9.82 -13.65 12.74
N THR A 305 -9.33 -14.69 13.43
CA THR A 305 -8.90 -15.95 12.82
C THR A 305 -10.03 -16.58 12.02
N ARG A 306 -11.21 -16.70 12.64
CA ARG A 306 -12.39 -17.26 11.98
C ARG A 306 -12.77 -16.45 10.74
N ARG A 307 -12.81 -15.11 10.83
CA ARG A 307 -13.14 -14.25 9.68
C ARG A 307 -12.14 -14.41 8.54
N VAL A 308 -10.83 -14.46 8.84
CA VAL A 308 -9.79 -14.67 7.81
C VAL A 308 -9.96 -16.03 7.13
N LEU A 309 -10.09 -17.11 7.92
CA LEU A 309 -10.26 -18.47 7.39
C LEU A 309 -11.55 -18.64 6.59
N GLU A 310 -12.67 -18.10 7.07
CA GLU A 310 -13.95 -18.13 6.33
C GLU A 310 -13.85 -17.44 4.97
N SER A 311 -13.09 -16.34 4.88
CA SER A 311 -12.88 -15.63 3.61
C SER A 311 -12.07 -16.46 2.62
N LEU A 312 -11.00 -17.12 3.10
CA LEU A 312 -10.20 -18.05 2.30
C LEU A 312 -11.03 -19.24 1.81
N PHE A 313 -11.83 -19.84 2.68
CA PHE A 313 -12.68 -20.97 2.33
C PHE A 313 -13.74 -20.61 1.29
N ARG A 314 -14.43 -19.47 1.46
CA ARG A 314 -15.37 -18.98 0.45
C ARG A 314 -14.71 -18.81 -0.92
N TYR A 315 -13.50 -18.27 -0.97
CA TYR A 315 -12.76 -18.14 -2.23
C TYR A 315 -12.46 -19.51 -2.85
N PHE A 316 -12.00 -20.48 -2.06
CA PHE A 316 -11.74 -21.83 -2.57
C PHE A 316 -12.99 -22.56 -3.04
N ASP A 317 -14.10 -22.42 -2.32
CA ASP A 317 -15.39 -23.02 -2.67
C ASP A 317 -15.92 -22.43 -3.99
N ASN A 318 -15.92 -21.11 -4.12
CA ASN A 318 -16.43 -20.42 -5.31
C ASN A 318 -15.60 -20.75 -6.56
N GLY A 319 -14.28 -20.92 -6.41
CA GLY A 319 -13.37 -21.26 -7.50
C GLY A 319 -13.14 -22.75 -7.75
N ASN A 320 -13.80 -23.65 -6.98
CA ASN A 320 -13.50 -25.09 -6.96
C ASN A 320 -12.00 -25.42 -6.80
N LEU A 321 -11.29 -24.65 -5.97
CA LEU A 321 -9.83 -24.68 -5.84
C LEU A 321 -9.31 -25.69 -4.81
N TRP A 322 -10.14 -26.66 -4.41
CA TRP A 322 -9.82 -27.72 -3.44
C TRP A 322 -9.08 -28.92 -4.04
N SER A 323 -8.96 -28.98 -5.37
CA SER A 323 -8.21 -30.01 -6.08
C SER A 323 -6.77 -30.14 -5.56
N LEU A 324 -6.32 -31.37 -5.29
CA LEU A 324 -4.95 -31.66 -4.87
C LEU A 324 -3.90 -31.38 -5.96
N GLU A 325 -4.28 -31.50 -7.24
CA GLU A 325 -3.34 -31.40 -8.35
C GLU A 325 -3.20 -29.98 -8.91
N ASN A 326 -4.31 -29.24 -8.98
CA ASN A 326 -4.37 -27.92 -9.62
C ASN A 326 -5.01 -26.85 -8.73
N GLY A 327 -5.36 -27.19 -7.48
CA GLY A 327 -6.00 -26.28 -6.54
C GLY A 327 -5.02 -25.44 -5.74
N LEU A 328 -5.49 -24.26 -5.32
CA LEU A 328 -4.74 -23.32 -4.49
C LEU A 328 -4.98 -23.56 -2.98
N ALA A 329 -6.02 -24.30 -2.59
CA ALA A 329 -6.39 -24.44 -1.20
C ALA A 329 -5.28 -25.08 -0.34
N PHE A 330 -4.73 -26.21 -0.79
CA PHE A 330 -3.69 -26.93 -0.03
C PHE A 330 -2.40 -26.11 0.18
N PRO A 331 -1.74 -25.54 -0.85
CA PRO A 331 -0.53 -24.75 -0.63
C PRO A 331 -0.78 -23.52 0.26
N VAL A 332 -1.89 -22.80 0.05
CA VAL A 332 -2.23 -21.62 0.86
C VAL A 332 -2.50 -21.98 2.32
N LEU A 333 -3.26 -23.04 2.58
CA LEU A 333 -3.57 -23.47 3.95
C LEU A 333 -2.34 -23.99 4.69
N LYS A 334 -1.43 -24.67 3.97
CA LYS A 334 -0.14 -25.11 4.53
C LYS A 334 0.71 -23.91 4.93
N ASP A 335 0.79 -22.88 4.09
CA ASP A 335 1.50 -21.65 4.41
C ASP A 335 0.86 -20.92 5.59
N MET A 336 -0.47 -20.77 5.59
CA MET A 336 -1.21 -20.17 6.71
C MET A 336 -0.95 -20.90 8.03
N GLN A 337 -0.97 -22.24 8.02
CA GLN A 337 -0.67 -23.05 9.20
C GLN A 337 0.75 -22.79 9.71
N PHE A 338 1.74 -22.86 8.83
CA PHE A 338 3.13 -22.60 9.19
C PHE A 338 3.33 -21.20 9.81
N LEU A 339 2.67 -20.18 9.25
CA LEU A 339 2.77 -18.81 9.73
C LEU A 339 2.07 -18.58 11.06
N MET A 340 0.93 -19.24 11.28
CA MET A 340 0.17 -19.12 12.53
C MET A 340 0.79 -19.95 13.67
N ASP A 341 1.41 -21.09 13.37
CA ASP A 341 2.13 -21.91 14.35
C ASP A 341 3.32 -21.15 14.96
N ASN A 342 4.05 -20.40 14.13
CA ASN A 342 5.14 -19.53 14.58
C ASN A 342 4.68 -18.36 15.47
N SER A 343 3.36 -18.10 15.54
CA SER A 343 2.77 -17.03 16.36
C SER A 343 2.13 -17.51 17.66
N GLY A 344 2.15 -18.83 17.94
CA GLY A 344 1.62 -19.40 19.18
C GLY A 344 0.09 -19.62 19.20
N ILE A 345 -0.59 -19.49 18.06
CA ILE A 345 -2.06 -19.61 17.91
C ILE A 345 -2.45 -21.07 17.61
N GLN A 346 -1.70 -22.03 18.16
CA GLN A 346 -1.89 -23.46 17.84
C GLN A 346 -3.18 -24.03 18.46
N ALA A 347 -3.64 -23.47 19.58
CA ALA A 347 -4.79 -23.97 20.33
C ALA A 347 -6.16 -23.69 19.67
N ILE A 348 -6.25 -22.67 18.80
CA ILE A 348 -7.51 -22.26 18.14
C ILE A 348 -7.57 -22.81 16.71
N LEU A 349 -6.42 -22.96 16.04
CA LEU A 349 -6.39 -23.30 14.62
C LEU A 349 -6.83 -24.74 14.35
N LEU A 350 -6.35 -25.71 15.12
CA LEU A 350 -6.66 -27.13 14.92
C LEU A 350 -8.16 -27.44 15.04
N PRO A 351 -8.91 -26.98 16.07
CA PRO A 351 -10.36 -27.22 16.14
C PRO A 351 -11.12 -26.49 15.05
N THR A 352 -10.75 -25.25 14.71
CA THR A 352 -11.48 -24.42 13.75
C THR A 352 -11.25 -24.91 12.32
N GLN A 353 -10.01 -25.28 11.97
CA GLN A 353 -9.70 -25.98 10.73
C GLN A 353 -10.34 -27.36 10.70
N LEU A 354 -10.34 -28.14 11.79
CA LEU A 354 -10.96 -29.47 11.79
C LEU A 354 -12.50 -29.39 11.63
N VAL A 355 -13.17 -28.43 12.25
CA VAL A 355 -14.62 -28.21 12.10
C VAL A 355 -14.95 -27.72 10.69
N LEU A 356 -14.16 -26.79 10.14
CA LEU A 356 -14.38 -26.26 8.80
C LEU A 356 -13.99 -27.28 7.72
N LEU A 357 -12.85 -27.97 7.84
CA LEU A 357 -12.51 -29.12 6.98
C LEU A 357 -13.53 -30.26 7.10
N LYS A 358 -14.12 -30.52 8.28
CA LYS A 358 -15.24 -31.47 8.39
C LYS A 358 -16.48 -31.00 7.62
N HIS A 359 -16.76 -29.70 7.60
CA HIS A 359 -17.90 -29.13 6.89
C HIS A 359 -17.68 -28.97 5.37
N TYR A 360 -16.44 -28.73 4.93
CA TYR A 360 -16.11 -28.38 3.53
C TYR A 360 -15.31 -29.48 2.80
N PHE A 361 -14.45 -30.23 3.49
CA PHE A 361 -13.58 -31.24 2.88
C PHE A 361 -14.21 -32.65 2.84
N ILE A 362 -14.99 -33.03 3.86
CA ILE A 362 -15.66 -34.34 3.91
C ILE A 362 -16.75 -34.50 2.82
N PRO A 363 -17.59 -33.48 2.53
CA PRO A 363 -18.54 -33.60 1.42
C PRO A 363 -17.85 -33.74 0.05
N CYS A 364 -16.72 -33.08 -0.17
CA CYS A 364 -15.95 -33.16 -1.41
C CYS A 364 -15.29 -34.53 -1.63
N LEU A 365 -14.89 -35.23 -0.56
CA LEU A 365 -14.38 -36.61 -0.61
C LEU A 365 -15.48 -37.66 -0.82
N LEU A 366 -16.75 -37.33 -0.56
CA LEU A 366 -17.91 -38.21 -0.79
C LEU A 366 -18.46 -38.11 -2.22
N ILE A 367 -17.93 -37.20 -3.05
CA ILE A 367 -18.34 -36.97 -4.45
C ILE A 367 -17.31 -37.53 -5.46
N LEU A 368 -16.16 -38.01 -4.98
CA LEU A 368 -15.24 -38.90 -5.72
C LEU A 368 -15.54 -40.36 -5.35
#